data_AF-A0A4Q3A264-F1
#
_entry.id   AF-A0A4Q3A264-F1
#
_cell.length_a   1.000
_cell.length_b   1.000
_cell.length_c   1.000
_cell.angle_alpha   90.00
_cell.angle_beta   90.00
_cell.angle_gamma   90.00
#
_symmetry.space_group_name_H-M   'P 1'
#
loop_
_entity.id
_entity.type
_entity.pdbx_description
1 polymer ?
#
loop_
_entity_poly.entity_id
_entity_poly.type
_entity_poly.pdbx_seq_one_letter_code
_entity_poly.pdbx_strand_id
1 'polypeptide(L)'
;MSDRKSSNAQGPGKNALEWTVFGMSSALVVAMIAVLVMTAIRWEGHPPELAAKLGEPELKEGIVTVAVEVTNHGDIAASDVEIEVARSAGGEEQSASVALDFVPRHGTRRGQVSFPAPSEAGAFRVAGIGFAEP
;
A
#
# COMPACT_ATOMS: atom_id res chain seq x y z
N MET A 1 -57.80 31.81 53.51
CA MET A 1 -57.80 30.37 53.17
C MET A 1 -57.97 30.27 51.66
N SER A 2 -57.21 29.37 51.04
CA SER A 2 -57.15 29.03 49.60
C SER A 2 -56.10 29.78 48.76
N ASP A 3 -54.88 29.29 48.95
CA ASP A 3 -53.77 29.01 48.04
C ASP A 3 -53.80 29.51 46.58
N ARG A 4 -52.69 30.17 46.22
CA ARG A 4 -52.29 30.50 44.85
C ARG A 4 -52.01 29.22 44.06
N LYS A 5 -52.75 29.04 42.96
CA LYS A 5 -52.36 28.17 41.84
C LYS A 5 -51.05 28.69 41.23
N SER A 6 -49.94 28.00 41.47
CA SER A 6 -48.68 28.20 40.74
C SER A 6 -48.79 27.56 39.36
N SER A 7 -49.28 28.31 38.38
CA SER A 7 -49.13 27.98 36.97
C SER A 7 -47.66 28.19 36.58
N ASN A 8 -46.89 27.10 36.59
CA ASN A 8 -45.59 27.08 35.94
C ASN A 8 -45.82 26.95 34.43
N ALA A 9 -46.08 28.07 33.78
CA ALA A 9 -46.05 28.17 32.32
C ALA A 9 -44.60 27.95 31.86
N GLN A 10 -44.29 26.73 31.44
CA GLN A 10 -43.04 26.43 30.75
C GLN A 10 -43.12 27.05 29.36
N GLY A 11 -42.49 28.22 29.19
CA GLY A 11 -42.47 28.93 27.92
C GLY A 11 -41.72 28.16 26.81
N PRO A 12 -41.94 28.50 25.52
CA PRO A 12 -41.45 27.74 24.37
C PRO A 12 -39.92 27.71 24.17
N GLY A 13 -39.15 28.31 25.08
CA GLY A 13 -37.71 28.58 24.92
C GLY A 13 -36.77 27.43 25.30
N LYS A 14 -37.27 26.28 25.78
CA LYS A 14 -36.41 25.15 26.22
C LYS A 14 -36.08 24.14 25.12
N ASN A 15 -36.85 24.09 24.03
CA ASN A 15 -36.69 23.07 23.00
C ASN A 15 -35.82 23.53 21.80
N ALA A 16 -35.75 24.84 21.51
CA ALA A 16 -35.06 25.31 20.30
C ALA A 16 -33.56 24.98 20.30
N LEU A 17 -32.89 25.13 21.45
CA LEU A 17 -31.47 24.81 21.57
C LEU A 17 -31.24 23.29 21.49
N GLU A 18 -32.09 22.50 22.15
CA GLU A 18 -32.04 21.04 22.10
C GLU A 18 -32.20 20.51 20.67
N TRP A 19 -33.19 21.00 19.92
CA TRP A 19 -33.39 20.63 18.51
C TRP A 19 -32.26 21.09 17.60
N THR A 20 -31.65 22.26 17.88
CA THR A 20 -30.48 22.74 17.11
C THR A 20 -29.26 21.86 17.35
N VAL A 21 -28.98 21.52 18.62
CA VAL A 21 -27.85 20.65 18.98
C VAL A 21 -28.08 19.23 18.49
N PHE A 22 -29.31 18.72 18.57
CA PHE A 22 -29.70 17.43 18.03
C PHE A 22 -29.53 17.40 16.50
N GLY A 23 -30.06 18.40 15.79
CA GLY A 23 -29.94 18.51 14.35
C GLY A 23 -28.48 18.62 13.90
N MET A 24 -27.68 19.43 14.58
CA MET A 24 -26.25 19.60 14.27
C MET A 24 -25.46 18.32 14.54
N SER A 25 -25.70 17.65 15.68
CA SER A 25 -25.07 16.37 16.01
C SER A 25 -25.46 15.28 15.01
N SER A 26 -26.74 15.19 14.67
CA SER A 26 -27.25 14.24 13.69
C SER A 26 -26.66 14.49 12.31
N ALA A 27 -26.58 15.76 11.87
CA ALA A 27 -25.96 16.13 10.61
C ALA A 27 -24.47 15.75 10.56
N LEU A 28 -23.72 15.96 11.64
CA LEU A 28 -22.32 15.55 11.74
C LEU A 28 -22.16 14.03 11.63
N VAL A 29 -23.02 13.26 12.31
CA VAL A 29 -23.00 11.79 12.23
C VAL A 29 -23.30 11.33 10.80
N VAL A 30 -24.33 11.89 10.16
CA VAL A 30 -24.69 11.56 8.78
C VAL A 30 -23.57 11.94 7.81
N ALA A 31 -22.93 13.09 8.00
CA ALA A 31 -21.79 13.51 7.19
C ALA A 31 -20.61 12.54 7.32
N MET A 32 -20.31 12.09 8.55
CA MET A 32 -19.24 11.10 8.77
C MET A 32 -19.58 9.76 8.11
N ILE A 33 -20.81 9.27 8.25
CA ILE A 33 -21.27 8.04 7.57
C ILE A 33 -21.15 8.20 6.05
N ALA A 34 -21.57 9.33 5.49
CA ALA A 34 -21.49 9.59 4.05
C ALA A 34 -20.04 9.58 3.54
N VAL A 35 -19.11 10.16 4.30
CA VAL A 35 -17.67 10.08 4.00
C VAL A 35 -17.20 8.63 4.03
N LEU A 36 -17.55 7.86 5.07
CA LEU A 36 -17.15 6.46 5.20
C LEU A 36 -17.69 5.59 4.06
N VAL A 37 -18.96 5.76 3.68
CA VAL A 37 -19.57 5.06 2.54
C VAL A 37 -18.89 5.45 1.23
N MET A 38 -18.61 6.74 1.03
CA MET A 38 -17.89 7.21 -0.15
C MET A 38 -16.48 6.62 -0.23
N THR A 39 -15.77 6.53 0.91
CA THR A 39 -14.45 5.88 0.95
C THR A 39 -14.54 4.39 0.70
N ALA A 40 -15.55 3.70 1.23
CA ALA A 40 -15.72 2.26 1.07
C ALA A 40 -16.05 1.88 -0.38
N ILE A 41 -16.93 2.64 -1.05
CA ILE A 41 -17.30 2.36 -2.45
C ILE A 41 -16.13 2.61 -3.41
N ARG A 42 -15.24 3.57 -3.09
CA ARG A 42 -14.05 3.85 -3.91
C ARG A 42 -12.87 2.94 -3.61
N TRP A 43 -12.98 2.07 -2.60
CA TRP A 43 -11.90 1.14 -2.26
C TRP A 43 -12.01 -0.10 -3.12
N GLU A 44 -11.46 -0.01 -4.33
CA GLU A 44 -11.17 -1.16 -5.16
C GLU A 44 -9.80 -1.66 -4.67
N GLY A 45 -9.78 -2.62 -3.77
CA GLY A 45 -8.53 -3.19 -3.24
C GLY A 45 -7.80 -3.96 -4.32
N HIS A 46 -7.13 -3.25 -5.23
CA HIS A 46 -6.38 -3.89 -6.31
C HIS A 46 -5.27 -4.77 -5.71
N PRO A 47 -5.12 -6.01 -6.21
CA PRO A 47 -4.09 -6.92 -5.74
C PRO A 47 -2.70 -6.30 -5.97
N PRO A 48 -1.66 -6.79 -5.27
CA PRO A 48 -0.31 -6.28 -5.48
C PRO A 48 0.11 -6.37 -6.95
N GLU A 49 0.53 -5.25 -7.50
CA GLU A 49 0.97 -5.15 -8.90
C GLU A 49 2.46 -4.80 -8.90
N LEU A 50 3.30 -5.83 -8.92
CA LEU A 50 4.76 -5.68 -8.80
C LEU A 50 5.44 -5.53 -10.17
N ALA A 51 6.25 -4.49 -10.31
CA ALA A 51 7.13 -4.27 -11.45
C ALA A 51 8.59 -4.23 -10.97
N ALA A 52 9.44 -5.07 -11.55
CA ALA A 52 10.87 -5.08 -11.26
C ALA A 52 11.67 -4.42 -12.40
N LYS A 53 12.66 -3.61 -12.02
CA LYS A 53 13.63 -2.98 -12.93
C LYS A 53 15.03 -3.34 -12.50
N LEU A 54 15.87 -3.68 -13.47
CA LEU A 54 17.28 -3.94 -13.24
C LEU A 54 18.06 -2.64 -13.38
N GLY A 55 18.99 -2.41 -12.46
CA GLY A 55 19.98 -1.34 -12.52
C GLY A 55 21.16 -1.71 -13.42
N GLU A 56 22.13 -0.79 -13.51
CA GLU A 56 23.37 -1.06 -14.22
C GLU A 56 24.18 -2.15 -13.49
N PRO A 57 24.72 -3.16 -14.20
CA PRO A 57 25.58 -4.16 -13.59
C PRO A 57 26.91 -3.55 -13.15
N GLU A 58 27.31 -3.80 -11.91
CA GLU A 58 28.59 -3.37 -11.36
C GLU A 58 29.54 -4.58 -11.22
N LEU A 59 30.74 -4.50 -11.80
CA LEU A 59 31.78 -5.52 -11.65
C LEU A 59 32.75 -5.12 -10.54
N LYS A 60 32.84 -5.95 -9.50
CA LYS A 60 33.79 -5.76 -8.39
C LYS A 60 34.36 -7.10 -7.96
N GLU A 61 35.69 -7.19 -7.88
CA GLU A 61 36.40 -8.38 -7.35
C GLU A 61 36.01 -9.71 -8.03
N GLY A 62 35.67 -9.69 -9.32
CA GLY A 62 35.25 -10.89 -10.06
C GLY A 62 33.81 -11.33 -9.77
N ILE A 63 32.99 -10.47 -9.16
CA ILE A 63 31.56 -10.63 -8.97
C ILE A 63 30.85 -9.51 -9.75
N VAL A 64 29.82 -9.88 -10.51
CA VAL A 64 28.90 -8.90 -11.11
C VAL A 64 27.66 -8.81 -10.23
N THR A 65 27.38 -7.62 -9.71
CA THR A 65 26.19 -7.34 -8.92
C THR A 65 25.21 -6.51 -9.72
N VAL A 66 23.94 -6.87 -9.69
CA VAL A 66 22.85 -6.15 -10.37
C VAL A 66 21.83 -5.72 -9.32
N ALA A 67 21.61 -4.41 -9.22
CA ALA A 67 20.55 -3.86 -8.40
C ALA A 67 19.19 -4.20 -9.00
N VAL A 68 18.23 -4.55 -8.16
CA VAL A 68 16.84 -4.82 -8.54
C VAL A 68 15.96 -3.86 -7.78
N GLU A 69 15.21 -3.03 -8.50
CA GLU A 69 14.22 -2.12 -7.93
C GLU A 69 12.82 -2.66 -8.20
N VAL A 70 12.06 -2.92 -7.15
CA VAL A 70 10.69 -3.45 -7.22
C VAL A 70 9.72 -2.38 -6.77
N THR A 71 8.75 -2.06 -7.61
CA THR A 71 7.68 -1.11 -7.31
C THR A 71 6.34 -1.83 -7.29
N ASN A 72 5.57 -1.61 -6.23
CA ASN A 72 4.20 -2.08 -6.13
C ASN A 72 3.26 -0.95 -6.54
N HIS A 73 2.53 -1.14 -7.63
CA HIS A 73 1.52 -0.19 -8.12
C HIS A 73 0.13 -0.44 -7.51
N GLY A 74 -0.08 -1.61 -6.89
CA GLY A 74 -1.34 -2.00 -6.28
C GLY A 74 -1.65 -1.28 -4.96
N ASP A 75 -2.90 -1.44 -4.53
CA ASP A 75 -3.43 -0.82 -3.32
C ASP A 75 -3.17 -1.65 -2.05
N ILE A 76 -2.74 -2.91 -2.23
CA ILE A 76 -2.37 -3.86 -1.16
C ILE A 76 -0.86 -4.06 -1.18
N ALA A 77 -0.25 -4.18 0.01
CA ALA A 77 1.17 -4.50 0.11
C ALA A 77 1.47 -5.96 -0.26
N ALA A 78 2.69 -6.24 -0.69
CA ALA A 78 3.18 -7.60 -0.94
C ALA A 78 4.17 -8.00 0.14
N SER A 79 4.10 -9.25 0.61
CA SER A 79 5.08 -9.87 1.50
C SER A 79 5.79 -11.01 0.80
N ASP A 80 6.94 -11.43 1.34
CA ASP A 80 7.75 -12.54 0.84
C ASP A 80 7.99 -12.45 -0.68
N VAL A 81 8.38 -11.26 -1.15
CA VAL A 81 8.58 -11.01 -2.57
C VAL A 81 9.90 -11.64 -3.00
N GLU A 82 9.85 -12.62 -3.87
CA GLU A 82 11.02 -13.24 -4.47
C GLU A 82 11.17 -12.79 -5.93
N ILE A 83 12.34 -12.28 -6.27
CA ILE A 83 12.67 -11.87 -7.63
C ILE A 83 13.78 -12.75 -8.14
N GLU A 84 13.52 -13.47 -9.22
CA GLU A 84 14.52 -14.25 -9.92
C GLU A 84 15.07 -13.43 -11.10
N VAL A 85 16.40 -13.33 -11.17
CA VAL A 85 17.12 -12.70 -12.27
C VAL A 85 17.90 -13.79 -12.98
N ALA A 86 17.70 -13.87 -14.30
CA ALA A 86 18.48 -14.72 -15.17
C ALA A 86 19.56 -13.90 -15.88
N ARG A 87 20.72 -14.52 -16.04
CA ARG A 87 21.85 -14.00 -16.78
C ARG A 87 22.22 -14.99 -17.88
N SER A 88 22.32 -14.50 -19.11
CA SER A 88 22.82 -15.29 -20.24
C SER A 88 24.22 -14.83 -20.63
N ALA A 89 25.21 -15.72 -20.58
CA ALA A 89 26.60 -15.46 -20.97
C ALA A 89 27.21 -16.71 -21.62
N GLY A 90 27.88 -16.58 -22.77
CA GLY A 90 28.56 -17.70 -23.43
C GLY A 90 27.67 -18.89 -23.81
N GLY A 91 26.35 -18.71 -23.92
CA GLY A 91 25.40 -19.78 -24.20
C GLY A 91 24.91 -20.55 -22.97
N GLU A 92 25.37 -20.22 -21.77
CA GLU A 92 24.82 -20.71 -20.51
C GLU A 92 23.89 -19.68 -19.87
N GLU A 93 22.83 -20.16 -19.22
CA GLU A 93 21.91 -19.34 -18.43
C GLU A 93 22.12 -19.64 -16.93
N GLN A 94 22.35 -18.59 -16.16
CA GLN A 94 22.52 -18.63 -14.72
C GLN A 94 21.37 -17.87 -14.06
N SER A 95 20.77 -18.43 -13.01
CA SER A 95 19.74 -17.76 -12.21
C SER A 95 20.27 -17.40 -10.83
N ALA A 96 19.85 -16.25 -10.31
CA ALA A 96 20.00 -15.87 -8.91
C ALA A 96 18.72 -15.17 -8.44
N SER A 97 18.32 -15.39 -7.19
CA SER A 97 17.15 -14.74 -6.61
C SER A 97 17.51 -13.81 -5.45
N VAL A 98 16.63 -12.85 -5.20
CA VAL A 98 16.64 -11.99 -4.02
C VAL A 98 15.25 -11.97 -3.41
N ALA A 99 15.18 -12.08 -2.09
CA ALA A 99 13.94 -11.97 -1.33
C ALA A 99 13.84 -10.58 -0.68
N LEU A 100 12.64 -10.03 -0.69
CA LEU A 100 12.26 -8.81 0.01
C LEU A 100 11.09 -9.12 0.93
N ASP A 101 11.27 -8.93 2.24
CA ASP A 101 10.25 -9.26 3.24
C ASP A 101 8.92 -8.52 2.99
N PHE A 102 9.01 -7.27 2.51
CA PHE A 102 7.83 -6.41 2.36
C PHE A 102 8.01 -5.30 1.34
N VAL A 103 7.04 -5.19 0.42
CA VAL A 103 6.90 -4.06 -0.54
C VAL A 103 5.58 -3.33 -0.28
N PRO A 104 5.63 -2.09 0.25
CA PRO A 104 4.42 -1.31 0.57
C PRO A 104 3.56 -1.02 -0.65
N ARG A 105 2.25 -0.80 -0.45
CA ARG A 105 1.35 -0.25 -1.49
C ARG A 105 1.90 1.06 -2.07
N HIS A 106 1.82 1.23 -3.38
CA HIS A 106 2.40 2.35 -4.14
C HIS A 106 3.87 2.66 -3.79
N GLY A 107 4.60 1.65 -3.29
CA GLY A 107 5.93 1.81 -2.71
C GLY A 107 7.00 1.07 -3.51
N THR A 108 8.24 1.48 -3.30
CA THR A 108 9.42 0.89 -3.94
C THR A 108 10.36 0.29 -2.91
N ARG A 109 10.99 -0.83 -3.29
CA ARG A 109 12.05 -1.50 -2.54
C ARG A 109 13.20 -1.89 -3.45
N ARG A 110 14.37 -2.06 -2.88
CA ARG A 110 15.60 -2.40 -3.60
C ARG A 110 16.22 -3.66 -3.01
N GLY A 111 16.61 -4.56 -3.89
CA GLY A 111 17.43 -5.73 -3.61
C GLY A 111 18.62 -5.76 -4.55
N GLN A 112 19.48 -6.77 -4.40
CA GLN A 112 20.63 -6.98 -5.26
C GLN A 112 20.81 -8.49 -5.47
N VAL A 113 21.19 -8.86 -6.68
CA VAL A 113 21.62 -10.22 -7.02
C VAL A 113 23.07 -10.19 -7.48
N SER A 114 23.81 -11.24 -7.20
CA SER A 114 25.24 -11.33 -7.53
C SER A 114 25.52 -12.60 -8.31
N PHE A 115 26.31 -12.47 -9.37
CA PHE A 115 26.74 -13.56 -10.23
C PHE A 115 28.27 -13.63 -10.24
N PRO A 116 28.87 -14.82 -10.33
CA PRO A 116 30.28 -14.94 -10.68
C PRO A 116 30.56 -14.25 -12.02
N ALA A 117 31.67 -13.53 -12.15
CA ALA A 117 32.05 -12.87 -13.40
C ALA A 117 32.79 -13.84 -14.35
N PRO A 118 32.19 -14.34 -15.44
CA PRO A 118 32.89 -14.88 -16.59
C PRO A 118 33.60 -13.75 -17.36
N SER A 119 34.45 -14.13 -18.30
CA SER A 119 35.18 -13.23 -19.19
C SER A 119 34.30 -12.41 -20.13
N GLU A 120 33.01 -12.75 -20.27
CA GLU A 120 32.09 -12.10 -21.22
C GLU A 120 30.99 -11.28 -20.51
N ALA A 121 30.63 -10.17 -21.13
CA ALA A 121 29.46 -9.38 -20.75
C ALA A 121 28.20 -10.22 -21.00
N GLY A 122 27.43 -10.47 -19.94
CA GLY A 122 26.17 -11.20 -20.03
C GLY A 122 24.97 -10.26 -20.11
N ALA A 123 23.89 -10.70 -20.76
CA ALA A 123 22.61 -10.01 -20.70
C ALA A 123 21.85 -10.43 -19.43
N PHE A 124 21.21 -9.48 -18.76
CA PHE A 124 20.41 -9.71 -17.56
C PHE A 124 18.93 -9.48 -17.85
N ARG A 125 18.07 -10.32 -17.29
CA ARG A 125 16.61 -10.16 -17.36
C ARG A 125 15.94 -10.61 -16.07
N VAL A 126 14.79 -10.04 -15.77
CA VAL A 126 13.91 -10.59 -14.74
C VAL A 126 13.29 -11.87 -15.29
N ALA A 127 13.51 -12.99 -14.60
CA ALA A 127 12.99 -14.30 -14.97
C ALA A 127 11.63 -14.58 -14.35
N GLY A 128 11.40 -14.11 -13.12
CA GLY A 128 10.15 -14.28 -12.40
C GLY A 128 10.03 -13.33 -11.21
N ILE A 129 8.78 -13.07 -10.81
CA ILE A 129 8.43 -12.34 -9.60
C ILE A 129 7.34 -13.14 -8.89
N GLY A 130 7.62 -13.58 -7.66
CA GLY A 130 6.66 -14.23 -6.75
C GLY A 130 6.40 -13.35 -5.54
N PHE A 131 5.21 -13.47 -4.95
CA PHE A 131 4.86 -12.78 -3.72
C PHE A 131 3.72 -13.51 -2.98
N ALA A 132 3.58 -13.21 -1.69
CA ALA A 132 2.44 -13.57 -0.88
C ALA A 132 1.55 -12.34 -0.60
N GLU A 133 0.25 -12.58 -0.51
CA GLU A 133 -0.68 -11.60 0.06
C GLU A 133 -0.59 -11.65 1.59
N PRO A 134 -0.62 -10.48 2.28
CA PRO A 134 -0.49 -10.40 3.73
C PRO A 134 -1.71 -10.89 4.51
#